data_AF-A0A0A9XKV4-F1
#
_entry.id   AF-A0A0A9XKV4-F1
#
_cell.length_a   1.000
_cell.length_b   1.000
_cell.length_c   1.000
_cell.angle_alpha   90.00
_cell.angle_beta   90.00
_cell.angle_gamma   90.00
#
_symmetry.space_group_name_H-M   'P 1'
#
loop_
_entity.id
_entity.type
_entity.pdbx_description
1 polymer ?
#
loop_
_entity_poly.entity_id
_entity_poly.type
_entity_poly.pdbx_seq_one_letter_code
_entity_poly.pdbx_strand_id
1 'polypeptide(L)'
;MFFPALLSCSLLMLLASAAHPTLLATVLTMIGKMNSLHLVVADMSGSYRTPSDGTSYTYQADFSCQNGTMDVGKFSLVDGPYMTGSEDEAELKFTVALGSITVIYATCEEVSEYPSNHSGHVYTYTNNMITGSGLEASFTVSIKRDGFSCSTESTVFIPTNVRALLDTWWKDCPGCEIVITENINQTLHGSLLPVVEGIVSGSELCFLLDY
;
A
#
# COMPACT_ATOMS: atom_id res chain seq x y z
N MET A 1 12.94 46.76 46.99
CA MET A 1 14.11 45.86 46.81
C MET A 1 13.71 44.48 47.30
N PHE A 2 13.84 43.47 46.43
CA PHE A 2 13.98 42.02 46.67
C PHE A 2 12.88 41.20 47.40
N PHE A 3 12.17 40.37 46.61
CA PHE A 3 11.83 38.96 46.92
C PHE A 3 13.13 38.10 46.90
N PRO A 4 13.21 36.81 47.33
CA PRO A 4 12.14 35.83 47.66
C PRO A 4 12.40 34.89 48.88
N ALA A 5 11.39 34.09 49.27
CA ALA A 5 11.59 32.74 49.81
C ALA A 5 10.36 31.86 49.52
N LEU A 6 10.42 31.18 48.38
CA LEU A 6 9.70 29.95 48.08
C LEU A 6 10.19 28.84 49.01
N LEU A 7 9.32 27.95 49.48
CA LEU A 7 9.51 26.49 49.45
C LEU A 7 8.46 25.77 50.30
N SER A 8 8.00 24.62 49.78
CA SER A 8 7.26 23.56 50.48
C SER A 8 5.73 23.66 50.49
N CYS A 9 5.14 23.68 49.30
CA CYS A 9 3.86 22.98 49.10
C CYS A 9 3.89 22.29 47.72
N SER A 10 4.90 21.43 47.52
CA SER A 10 5.06 20.61 46.33
C SER A 10 5.00 19.14 46.74
N LEU A 11 3.82 18.68 47.14
CA LEU A 11 3.52 17.26 47.26
C LEU A 11 2.05 17.07 46.87
N LEU A 12 1.78 16.18 45.93
CA LEU A 12 0.48 15.87 45.31
C LEU A 12 0.02 16.79 44.16
N MET A 13 0.75 16.74 43.04
CA MET A 13 0.11 16.41 41.77
C MET A 13 0.88 15.26 41.12
N LEU A 14 0.75 14.08 41.73
CA LEU A 14 0.93 12.83 41.01
C LEU A 14 -0.39 12.59 40.25
N LEU A 15 -0.67 13.41 39.23
CA LEU A 15 -1.58 12.97 38.19
C LEU A 15 -0.79 11.96 37.39
N ALA A 16 -0.98 10.70 37.77
CA ALA A 16 -0.76 9.59 36.87
C ALA A 16 -1.55 9.89 35.59
N SER A 17 -0.88 10.44 34.57
CA SER A 17 -1.31 10.23 33.20
C SER A 17 -1.07 8.74 32.93
N ALA A 18 -2.03 7.92 33.36
CA ALA A 18 -2.08 6.53 32.99
C ALA A 18 -2.01 6.46 31.46
N ALA A 19 -0.86 6.03 30.94
CA ALA A 19 -0.63 5.22 29.75
C ALA A 19 -1.56 5.37 28.52
N HIS A 20 -2.12 6.54 28.21
CA HIS A 20 -2.83 6.74 26.95
C HIS A 20 -1.81 7.04 25.85
N PRO A 21 -1.64 6.17 24.83
CA PRO A 21 -0.74 6.44 23.73
C PRO A 21 -1.25 7.66 22.96
N THR A 22 -0.32 8.54 22.55
CA THR A 22 -0.69 9.66 21.67
C THR A 22 -1.21 9.13 20.33
N LEU A 23 -2.01 9.94 19.63
CA LEU A 23 -2.48 9.62 18.28
C LEU A 23 -1.31 9.20 17.36
N LEU A 24 -0.21 9.95 17.42
CA LEU A 24 1.02 9.65 16.68
C LEU A 24 1.65 8.31 17.09
N ALA A 25 1.78 8.03 18.40
CA ALA A 25 2.35 6.77 18.88
C ALA A 25 1.52 5.56 18.42
N THR A 26 0.20 5.72 18.39
CA THR A 26 -0.74 4.70 17.93
C THR A 26 -0.56 4.41 16.44
N VAL A 27 -0.52 5.46 15.61
CA VAL A 27 -0.27 5.30 14.16
C VAL A 27 1.11 4.73 13.87
N LEU A 28 2.16 5.19 14.55
CA LEU A 28 3.50 4.61 14.39
C LEU A 28 3.57 3.14 14.81
N THR A 29 2.80 2.74 15.83
CA THR A 29 2.69 1.33 16.23
C THR A 29 1.97 0.51 15.16
N MET A 30 0.89 1.03 14.58
CA MET A 30 0.19 0.39 13.46
C MET A 30 1.13 0.22 12.25
N ILE A 31 1.88 1.27 11.89
CA ILE A 31 2.88 1.23 10.82
C ILE A 31 3.99 0.21 11.13
N GLY A 32 4.47 0.16 12.38
CA GLY A 32 5.46 -0.81 12.82
C GLY A 32 4.97 -2.27 12.73
N LYS A 33 3.66 -2.52 12.83
CA LYS A 33 3.07 -3.85 12.63
C LYS A 33 2.99 -4.24 11.15
N MET A 34 3.00 -3.27 10.22
CA MET A 34 3.06 -3.52 8.77
C MET A 34 4.50 -3.79 8.27
N ASN A 35 5.48 -3.99 9.15
CA ASN A 35 6.90 -4.11 8.79
C ASN A 35 7.14 -5.25 7.78
N SER A 36 7.39 -4.85 6.53
CA SER A 36 7.56 -5.69 5.33
C SER A 36 6.41 -6.66 5.06
N LEU A 37 5.87 -6.62 3.84
CA LEU A 37 4.84 -7.55 3.41
C LEU A 37 5.40 -8.45 2.31
N HIS A 38 5.22 -9.74 2.48
CA HIS A 38 5.42 -10.72 1.42
C HIS A 38 4.04 -11.19 0.96
N LEU A 39 3.72 -10.88 -0.29
CA LEU A 39 2.39 -11.08 -0.87
C LEU A 39 2.50 -12.03 -2.06
N VAL A 40 1.48 -12.89 -2.20
CA VAL A 40 1.26 -13.62 -3.45
C VAL A 40 0.55 -12.69 -4.41
N VAL A 41 1.05 -12.62 -5.64
CA VAL A 41 0.46 -11.84 -6.74
C VAL A 41 -0.27 -12.80 -7.65
N ALA A 42 -1.49 -12.45 -8.03
CA ALA A 42 -2.28 -13.27 -8.96
C ALA A 42 -1.57 -13.40 -10.31
N ASP A 43 -1.75 -14.55 -10.94
CA ASP A 43 -1.31 -14.77 -12.32
C ASP A 43 -1.93 -13.68 -13.22
N MET A 44 -1.16 -13.23 -14.20
CA MET A 44 -1.60 -12.18 -15.11
C MET A 44 -1.49 -12.62 -16.55
N SER A 45 -2.40 -12.11 -17.36
CA SER A 45 -2.36 -12.28 -18.80
C SER A 45 -2.88 -11.03 -19.48
N GLY A 46 -2.35 -10.72 -20.65
CA GLY A 46 -2.80 -9.58 -21.42
C GLY A 46 -2.40 -9.70 -22.88
N SER A 47 -2.91 -8.76 -23.67
CA SER A 47 -2.56 -8.61 -25.08
C SER A 47 -2.25 -7.15 -25.35
N TYR A 48 -1.24 -6.88 -26.16
CA TYR A 48 -0.97 -5.53 -26.63
C TYR A 48 -0.73 -5.52 -28.14
N ARG A 49 -0.99 -4.36 -28.74
CA ARG A 49 -0.87 -4.15 -30.17
C ARG A 49 -0.27 -2.79 -30.42
N THR A 50 0.77 -2.75 -31.25
CA THR A 50 1.37 -1.50 -31.70
C THR A 50 0.74 -1.13 -33.04
N PRO A 51 -0.07 -0.05 -33.12
CA PRO A 51 -0.68 0.37 -34.37
C PRO A 51 0.38 0.76 -35.39
N SER A 52 0.17 0.31 -36.63
CA SER A 52 0.81 0.84 -37.83
C SER A 52 0.01 2.04 -38.34
N ASP A 53 0.57 2.80 -39.29
CA ASP A 53 -0.17 3.81 -40.02
C ASP A 53 -1.34 3.16 -40.80
N GLY A 54 -2.56 3.30 -40.28
CA GLY A 54 -3.79 2.75 -40.88
C GLY A 54 -4.49 1.69 -40.02
N THR A 55 -5.07 0.64 -40.63
CA THR A 55 -5.82 -0.43 -39.95
C THR A 55 -4.98 -1.66 -39.62
N SER A 56 -3.65 -1.59 -39.74
CA SER A 56 -2.72 -2.71 -39.50
C SER A 56 -1.94 -2.50 -38.20
N TYR A 57 -1.36 -3.57 -37.66
CA TYR A 57 -0.49 -3.51 -36.48
C TYR A 57 0.92 -3.96 -36.86
N THR A 58 1.94 -3.26 -36.38
CA THR A 58 3.35 -3.63 -36.59
C THR A 58 3.80 -4.76 -35.69
N TYR A 59 3.11 -4.93 -34.55
CA TYR A 59 3.42 -5.91 -33.55
C TYR A 59 2.17 -6.25 -32.74
N GLN A 60 1.96 -7.54 -32.49
CA GLN A 60 0.94 -8.04 -31.59
C GLN A 60 1.55 -9.15 -30.75
N ALA A 61 1.31 -9.11 -29.44
CA ALA A 61 1.67 -10.23 -28.59
C ALA A 61 0.65 -10.43 -27.48
N ASP A 62 0.47 -11.70 -27.13
CA ASP A 62 -0.22 -12.14 -25.93
C ASP A 62 0.85 -12.59 -24.92
N PHE A 63 0.66 -12.25 -23.64
CA PHE A 63 1.56 -12.68 -22.58
C PHE A 63 0.79 -13.30 -21.42
N SER A 64 1.46 -14.20 -20.71
CA SER A 64 0.98 -14.77 -19.45
C SER A 64 2.14 -14.91 -18.47
N CYS A 65 1.93 -14.50 -17.22
CA CYS A 65 2.88 -14.65 -16.13
C CYS A 65 2.24 -15.39 -14.97
N GLN A 66 3.01 -16.28 -14.36
CA GLN A 66 2.54 -17.24 -13.37
C GLN A 66 3.40 -17.18 -12.11
N ASN A 67 2.79 -17.51 -10.97
CA ASN A 67 3.42 -17.60 -9.64
C ASN A 67 4.13 -16.28 -9.28
N GLY A 68 3.36 -15.20 -9.25
CA GLY A 68 3.86 -13.89 -8.84
C GLY A 68 4.05 -13.79 -7.33
N THR A 69 5.12 -13.15 -6.91
CA THR A 69 5.37 -12.74 -5.52
C THR A 69 5.72 -11.27 -5.47
N MET A 70 5.30 -10.58 -4.41
CA MET A 70 5.60 -9.17 -4.19
C MET A 70 6.14 -8.96 -2.78
N ASP A 71 7.33 -8.38 -2.71
CA ASP A 71 7.94 -7.89 -1.48
C ASP A 71 7.75 -6.38 -1.39
N VAL A 72 7.04 -5.93 -0.37
CA VAL A 72 6.91 -4.51 -0.03
C VAL A 72 7.85 -4.23 1.14
N GLY A 73 8.74 -3.26 0.94
CA GLY A 73 9.67 -2.79 1.94
C GLY A 73 8.99 -2.11 3.13
N LYS A 74 9.78 -1.47 3.98
CA LYS A 74 9.27 -0.80 5.18
C LYS A 74 8.31 0.33 4.83
N PHE A 75 7.28 0.47 5.65
CA PHE A 75 6.32 1.57 5.60
C PHE A 75 6.82 2.72 6.48
N SER A 76 6.62 3.96 6.03
CA SER A 76 6.95 5.15 6.81
C SER A 76 5.83 6.18 6.71
N LEU A 77 5.44 6.76 7.85
CA LEU A 77 4.47 7.85 7.88
C LEU A 77 4.99 9.05 7.06
N VAL A 78 4.19 9.54 6.12
CA VAL A 78 4.51 10.75 5.34
C VAL A 78 3.54 11.89 5.60
N ASP A 79 2.30 11.59 6.02
CA ASP A 79 1.30 12.60 6.33
C ASP A 79 0.32 12.13 7.44
N GLY A 80 -0.16 13.07 8.25
CA GLY A 80 -0.99 12.81 9.43
C GLY A 80 -0.20 12.40 10.69
N PRO A 81 -0.84 11.81 11.71
CA PRO A 81 -2.26 11.46 11.74
C PRO A 81 -3.19 12.65 12.00
N TYR A 82 -4.33 12.65 11.30
CA TYR A 82 -5.43 13.59 11.49
C TYR A 82 -6.63 12.86 12.07
N MET A 83 -7.34 13.52 12.98
CA MET A 83 -8.57 12.99 13.56
C MET A 83 -9.68 14.03 13.37
N THR A 84 -10.82 13.58 12.85
CA THR A 84 -12.01 14.40 12.67
C THR A 84 -13.22 13.60 13.13
N GLY A 85 -14.18 14.22 13.84
CA GLY A 85 -15.32 13.47 14.34
C GLY A 85 -16.09 14.17 15.44
N SER A 86 -16.87 13.37 16.15
CA SER A 86 -17.70 13.69 17.31
C SER A 86 -17.45 12.66 18.43
N GLU A 87 -18.15 12.78 19.56
CA GLU A 87 -17.98 11.90 20.74
C GLU A 87 -18.29 10.42 20.46
N ASP A 88 -19.10 10.11 19.44
CA ASP A 88 -19.54 8.75 19.13
C ASP A 88 -18.95 8.20 17.82
N GLU A 89 -18.31 9.04 17.00
CA GLU A 89 -17.80 8.66 15.69
C GLU A 89 -16.59 9.53 15.32
N ALA A 90 -15.47 8.90 14.98
CA ALA A 90 -14.27 9.58 14.52
C ALA A 90 -13.63 8.89 13.31
N GLU A 91 -13.05 9.69 12.43
CA GLU A 91 -12.21 9.27 11.33
C GLU A 91 -10.75 9.61 11.63
N LEU A 92 -9.90 8.58 11.63
CA LEU A 92 -8.45 8.71 11.67
C LEU A 92 -7.89 8.59 10.25
N LYS A 93 -7.17 9.63 9.80
CA LYS A 93 -6.54 9.69 8.48
C LYS A 93 -5.03 9.80 8.58
N PHE A 94 -4.32 8.98 7.83
CA PHE A 94 -2.85 9.06 7.71
C PHE A 94 -2.40 8.49 6.36
N THR A 95 -1.27 8.97 5.87
CA THR A 95 -0.65 8.48 4.63
C THR A 95 0.73 7.93 4.95
N VAL A 96 1.05 6.78 4.37
CA VAL A 96 2.37 6.17 4.49
C VAL A 96 3.02 6.08 3.11
N ALA A 97 4.32 6.26 3.05
CA ALA A 97 5.12 5.79 1.93
C ALA A 97 5.41 4.29 2.09
N LEU A 98 5.27 3.57 0.99
CA LEU A 98 5.72 2.21 0.83
C LEU A 98 7.19 2.26 0.44
N GLY A 99 8.00 1.41 1.08
CA GLY A 99 9.41 1.23 0.72
C GLY A 99 9.59 0.66 -0.68
N SER A 100 10.76 0.08 -0.94
CA SER A 100 11.01 -0.63 -2.20
C SER A 100 9.96 -1.72 -2.41
N ILE A 101 9.26 -1.69 -3.55
CA ILE A 101 8.38 -2.78 -3.98
C ILE A 101 9.14 -3.60 -5.00
N THR A 102 9.20 -4.91 -4.80
CA THR A 102 9.81 -5.85 -5.74
C THR A 102 8.76 -6.89 -6.10
N VAL A 103 8.40 -6.98 -7.38
CA VAL A 103 7.51 -8.03 -7.90
C VAL A 103 8.33 -8.98 -8.73
N ILE A 104 8.17 -10.27 -8.50
CA ILE A 104 8.86 -11.33 -9.23
C ILE A 104 7.80 -12.31 -9.72
N TYR A 105 7.80 -12.60 -11.02
CA TYR A 105 7.07 -13.75 -11.56
C TYR A 105 8.05 -14.88 -11.85
N ALA A 106 7.71 -16.09 -11.40
CA ALA A 106 8.56 -17.26 -11.61
C ALA A 106 8.76 -17.53 -13.11
N THR A 107 7.66 -17.44 -13.88
CA THR A 107 7.66 -17.65 -15.32
C THR A 107 6.74 -16.66 -16.01
N CYS A 108 7.20 -16.11 -17.14
CA CYS A 108 6.35 -15.41 -18.09
C CYS A 108 6.57 -15.97 -19.49
N GLU A 109 5.49 -16.14 -20.21
CA GLU A 109 5.48 -16.53 -21.61
C GLU A 109 4.89 -15.40 -22.44
N GLU A 110 5.52 -15.10 -23.57
CA GLU A 110 5.04 -14.16 -24.56
C GLU A 110 4.94 -14.87 -25.90
N VAL A 111 3.77 -14.80 -26.52
CA VAL A 111 3.52 -15.30 -27.87
C VAL A 111 3.39 -14.08 -28.77
N SER A 112 4.39 -13.84 -29.59
CA SER A 112 4.43 -12.65 -30.45
C SER A 112 4.31 -12.99 -31.94
N GLU A 113 3.63 -12.09 -32.65
CA GLU A 113 3.46 -12.10 -34.10
C GLU A 113 4.10 -10.84 -34.69
N TYR A 114 5.17 -11.03 -35.46
CA TYR A 114 5.93 -9.99 -36.17
C TYR A 114 5.93 -10.32 -37.68
N PRO A 115 5.84 -9.33 -38.58
CA PRO A 115 4.55 -8.81 -39.06
C PRO A 115 3.62 -9.89 -39.63
N SER A 116 2.36 -9.88 -39.17
CA SER A 116 1.06 -10.42 -39.70
C SER A 116 0.97 -11.63 -40.65
N ASN A 117 2.05 -12.35 -40.96
CA ASN A 117 2.04 -13.43 -41.97
C ASN A 117 2.97 -14.61 -41.66
N HIS A 118 3.57 -14.73 -40.48
CA HIS A 118 4.37 -15.90 -40.12
C HIS A 118 4.17 -16.36 -38.67
N SER A 119 4.40 -17.66 -38.49
CA SER A 119 4.31 -18.47 -37.28
C SER A 119 4.66 -17.74 -35.99
N GLY A 120 3.77 -17.82 -34.99
CA GLY A 120 3.98 -17.25 -33.66
C GLY A 120 5.27 -17.74 -33.02
N HIS A 121 6.03 -16.80 -32.45
CA HIS A 121 7.22 -17.09 -31.66
C HIS A 121 6.85 -17.09 -30.18
N VAL A 122 7.22 -18.16 -29.47
CA VAL A 122 7.02 -18.27 -28.01
C VAL A 122 8.34 -17.95 -27.32
N TYR A 123 8.33 -16.93 -26.48
CA TYR A 123 9.45 -16.56 -25.62
C TYR A 123 9.10 -16.87 -24.16
N THR A 124 9.99 -17.59 -23.47
CA THR A 124 9.82 -17.90 -22.05
C THR A 124 10.90 -17.18 -21.25
N TYR A 125 10.46 -16.42 -20.26
CA TYR A 125 11.29 -15.62 -19.37
C TYR A 125 11.09 -16.10 -17.93
N THR A 126 12.15 -16.16 -17.15
CA THR A 126 12.12 -16.65 -15.76
C THR A 126 12.65 -15.60 -14.80
N ASN A 127 12.04 -15.48 -13.62
CA ASN A 127 12.41 -14.51 -12.57
C ASN A 127 12.36 -13.04 -13.03
N ASN A 128 11.34 -12.66 -13.79
CA ASN A 128 11.18 -11.28 -14.24
C ASN A 128 10.89 -10.37 -13.06
N MET A 129 11.63 -9.28 -12.95
CA MET A 129 11.62 -8.42 -11.77
C MET A 129 11.09 -7.03 -12.12
N ILE A 130 10.14 -6.56 -11.33
CA ILE A 130 9.70 -5.17 -11.36
C ILE A 130 10.08 -4.55 -10.03
N THR A 131 10.83 -3.46 -10.08
CA THR A 131 11.13 -2.69 -8.87
C THR A 131 10.43 -1.35 -8.92
N GLY A 132 9.84 -0.93 -7.82
CA GLY A 132 9.15 0.35 -7.69
C GLY A 132 9.53 1.01 -6.39
N SER A 133 9.44 2.34 -6.35
CA SER A 133 9.62 3.12 -5.13
C SER A 133 8.79 4.40 -5.21
N GLY A 134 8.51 5.01 -4.05
CA GLY A 134 7.78 6.28 -4.01
C GLY A 134 6.27 6.12 -4.15
N LEU A 135 5.75 4.95 -3.80
CA LEU A 135 4.32 4.73 -3.66
C LEU A 135 3.84 5.23 -2.30
N GLU A 136 2.68 5.86 -2.29
CA GLU A 136 2.01 6.29 -1.08
C GLU A 136 0.67 5.56 -0.95
N ALA A 137 0.27 5.22 0.26
CA ALA A 137 -1.05 4.70 0.56
C ALA A 137 -1.67 5.55 1.67
N SER A 138 -2.86 6.08 1.40
CA SER A 138 -3.67 6.82 2.35
C SER A 138 -4.66 5.87 3.01
N PHE A 139 -4.72 5.92 4.33
CA PHE A 139 -5.61 5.12 5.16
C PHE A 139 -6.62 6.03 5.82
N THR A 140 -7.88 5.62 5.77
CA THR A 140 -8.94 6.19 6.60
C THR A 140 -9.51 5.07 7.46
N VAL A 141 -9.46 5.24 8.77
CA VAL A 141 -10.02 4.32 9.75
C VAL A 141 -11.20 5.03 10.42
N SER A 142 -12.40 4.52 10.20
CA SER A 142 -13.63 4.97 10.85
C SER A 142 -13.80 4.20 12.15
N ILE A 143 -13.99 4.91 13.25
CA ILE A 143 -14.13 4.39 14.60
C ILE A 143 -15.50 4.84 15.10
N LYS A 144 -16.35 3.88 15.49
CA LYS A 144 -17.68 4.16 16.00
C LYS A 144 -17.88 3.54 17.37
N ARG A 145 -18.44 4.30 18.30
CA ARG A 145 -18.80 3.82 19.64
C ARG A 145 -20.20 3.22 19.62
N ASP A 146 -20.29 1.95 19.98
CA ASP A 146 -21.53 1.20 20.16
C ASP A 146 -21.68 0.83 21.65
N GLY A 147 -22.09 1.80 22.47
CA GLY A 147 -22.23 1.65 23.92
C GLY A 147 -20.88 1.56 24.64
N PHE A 148 -20.55 0.38 25.17
CA PHE A 148 -19.26 0.10 25.86
C PHE A 148 -18.19 -0.51 24.94
N SER A 149 -18.51 -0.70 23.66
CA SER A 149 -17.59 -1.24 22.65
C SER A 149 -17.41 -0.26 21.51
N CYS A 150 -16.37 -0.43 20.70
CA CYS A 150 -16.25 0.29 19.43
C CYS A 150 -16.15 -0.70 18.28
N SER A 151 -16.72 -0.30 17.15
CA SER A 151 -16.51 -0.92 15.86
C SER A 151 -15.54 -0.07 15.05
N THR A 152 -14.73 -0.73 14.22
CA THR A 152 -13.77 -0.07 13.34
C THR A 152 -13.94 -0.57 11.92
N GLU A 153 -14.01 0.36 10.97
CA GLU A 153 -14.01 0.08 9.55
C GLU A 153 -12.80 0.78 8.92
N SER A 154 -12.11 0.12 8.00
CA SER A 154 -10.91 0.68 7.37
C SER A 154 -11.10 0.80 5.87
N THR A 155 -10.55 1.85 5.29
CA THR A 155 -10.45 2.00 3.84
C THR A 155 -9.01 2.35 3.48
N VAL A 156 -8.55 1.76 2.38
CA VAL A 156 -7.21 1.98 1.84
C VAL A 156 -7.35 2.61 0.46
N PHE A 157 -6.72 3.77 0.27
CA PHE A 157 -6.59 4.43 -1.01
C PHE A 157 -5.13 4.45 -1.44
N ILE A 158 -4.83 3.81 -2.56
CA ILE A 158 -3.52 3.87 -3.20
C ILE A 158 -3.72 4.75 -4.44
N PRO A 159 -3.11 5.94 -4.53
CA PRO A 159 -3.14 6.70 -5.76
C PRO A 159 -2.54 5.83 -6.86
N THR A 160 -3.20 5.74 -8.01
CA THR A 160 -2.91 4.83 -9.14
C THR A 160 -1.53 5.05 -9.82
N ASN A 161 -0.61 5.74 -9.17
CA ASN A 161 0.67 6.19 -9.69
C ASN A 161 1.81 5.25 -9.28
N VAL A 162 1.66 3.95 -9.51
CA VAL A 162 2.81 3.03 -9.48
C VAL A 162 3.69 3.37 -10.67
N ARG A 163 4.66 4.27 -10.48
CA ARG A 163 5.76 4.43 -11.43
C ARG A 163 6.75 3.29 -11.19
N ALA A 164 6.50 2.16 -11.84
CA ALA A 164 7.41 1.03 -11.83
C ALA A 164 8.70 1.37 -12.60
N LEU A 165 9.86 1.10 -12.00
CA LEU A 165 11.11 0.93 -12.75
C LEU A 165 11.12 -0.51 -13.26
N LEU A 166 10.59 -0.67 -14.46
CA LEU A 166 10.59 -1.90 -15.22
C LEU A 166 12.02 -2.36 -15.54
N ASP A 167 12.32 -3.65 -15.37
CA ASP A 167 13.57 -4.25 -15.85
C ASP A 167 13.62 -4.28 -17.40
N THR A 168 14.69 -4.86 -17.96
CA THR A 168 14.95 -4.87 -19.40
C THR A 168 13.87 -5.59 -20.21
N TRP A 169 13.26 -6.68 -19.74
CA TRP A 169 12.27 -7.39 -20.55
C TRP A 169 10.98 -6.59 -20.67
N TRP A 170 10.52 -6.02 -19.57
CA TRP A 170 9.34 -5.17 -19.56
C TRP A 170 9.51 -3.89 -20.38
N LYS A 171 10.73 -3.37 -20.50
CA LYS A 171 11.06 -2.28 -21.42
C LYS A 171 10.92 -2.66 -22.89
N ASP A 172 11.18 -3.91 -23.22
CA ASP A 172 11.07 -4.45 -24.58
C ASP A 172 9.63 -4.90 -24.91
N CYS A 173 8.70 -4.84 -23.96
CA CYS A 173 7.26 -5.04 -24.15
C CYS A 173 6.46 -3.72 -24.12
N PRO A 174 6.40 -2.96 -25.24
CA PRO A 174 5.68 -1.69 -25.28
C PRO A 174 4.16 -1.90 -25.09
N GLY A 175 3.62 -1.42 -23.96
CA GLY A 175 2.19 -1.55 -23.61
C GLY A 175 1.90 -2.57 -22.52
N CYS A 176 2.81 -3.52 -22.23
CA CYS A 176 2.72 -4.40 -21.07
C CYS A 176 2.67 -3.59 -19.76
N GLU A 177 3.40 -2.47 -19.69
CA GLU A 177 3.50 -1.62 -18.49
C GLU A 177 2.13 -1.26 -17.89
N ILE A 178 1.13 -0.98 -18.74
CA ILE A 178 -0.20 -0.58 -18.30
C ILE A 178 -0.91 -1.73 -17.58
N VAL A 179 -0.96 -2.90 -18.22
CA VAL A 179 -1.65 -4.09 -17.70
C VAL A 179 -1.01 -4.56 -16.39
N ILE A 180 0.32 -4.50 -16.34
CA ILE A 180 1.09 -4.91 -15.16
C ILE A 180 0.89 -3.95 -14.01
N THR A 181 0.94 -2.64 -14.29
CA THR A 181 0.73 -1.61 -13.29
C THR A 181 -0.66 -1.73 -12.69
N GLU A 182 -1.67 -1.99 -13.51
CA GLU A 182 -3.03 -2.23 -13.04
C GLU A 182 -3.13 -3.48 -12.17
N ASN A 183 -2.55 -4.61 -12.59
CA ASN A 183 -2.56 -5.85 -11.80
C ASN A 183 -1.82 -5.70 -10.45
N ILE A 184 -0.68 -5.00 -10.43
CA ILE A 184 0.06 -4.68 -9.21
C ILE A 184 -0.80 -3.82 -8.28
N ASN A 185 -1.46 -2.79 -8.81
CA ASN A 185 -2.30 -1.90 -8.02
C ASN A 185 -3.50 -2.62 -7.42
N GLN A 186 -4.18 -3.46 -8.20
CA GLN A 186 -5.28 -4.29 -7.71
C GLN A 186 -4.81 -5.26 -6.62
N THR A 187 -3.65 -5.90 -6.80
CA THR A 187 -3.07 -6.81 -5.80
C THR A 187 -2.74 -6.08 -4.50
N LEU A 188 -2.10 -4.92 -4.59
CA LEU A 188 -1.79 -4.08 -3.41
C LEU A 188 -3.07 -3.66 -2.69
N HIS A 189 -4.08 -3.19 -3.40
CA HIS A 189 -5.37 -2.83 -2.82
C HIS A 189 -6.05 -4.01 -2.11
N GLY A 190 -6.14 -5.17 -2.78
CA GLY A 190 -6.77 -6.36 -2.22
C GLY A 190 -6.02 -6.96 -1.03
N SER A 191 -4.70 -6.76 -0.96
CA SER A 191 -3.86 -7.34 0.09
C SER A 191 -3.65 -6.42 1.29
N LEU A 192 -3.57 -5.11 1.09
CA LEU A 192 -3.31 -4.16 2.18
C LEU A 192 -4.53 -3.93 3.06
N LEU A 193 -5.74 -3.96 2.50
CA LEU A 193 -6.96 -3.74 3.27
C LEU A 193 -7.12 -4.75 4.43
N PRO A 194 -7.03 -6.08 4.22
CA PRO A 194 -7.14 -7.06 5.30
C PRO A 194 -6.04 -6.93 6.36
N VAL A 195 -4.82 -6.52 5.96
CA VAL A 195 -3.70 -6.31 6.90
C VAL A 195 -4.01 -5.15 7.83
N VAL A 196 -4.51 -4.04 7.28
CA VAL A 196 -4.91 -2.87 8.08
C VAL A 196 -6.08 -3.20 8.98
N GLU A 197 -7.12 -3.85 8.45
CA GLU A 197 -8.27 -4.30 9.23
C GLU A 197 -7.84 -5.17 10.41
N GLY A 198 -6.93 -6.13 10.20
CA GLY A 198 -6.40 -6.96 11.28
C GLY A 198 -5.59 -6.20 12.34
N ILE A 199 -4.87 -5.16 11.94
CA ILE A 199 -4.12 -4.29 12.85
C ILE A 199 -5.07 -3.43 13.69
N VAL A 200 -6.10 -2.89 13.03
CA VAL A 200 -7.10 -1.97 13.59
C VAL A 200 -8.08 -2.72 14.51
N SER A 201 -8.54 -3.91 14.13
CA SER A 201 -9.44 -4.73 14.96
C SER A 201 -8.79 -5.20 16.27
N GLY A 202 -7.46 -5.21 16.31
CA GLY A 202 -6.66 -5.58 17.49
C GLY A 202 -6.12 -4.38 18.28
N SER A 203 -6.42 -3.15 17.89
CA SER A 203 -6.03 -1.95 18.63
C SER A 203 -7.21 -1.39 19.42
N GLU A 204 -6.95 -0.91 20.63
CA GLU A 204 -7.98 -0.24 21.46
C GLU A 204 -8.25 1.19 20.96
N LEU A 205 -8.55 1.40 19.68
CA LEU A 205 -8.76 2.77 19.14
C LEU A 205 -9.93 3.51 19.79
N CYS A 206 -10.76 2.84 20.59
CA CYS A 206 -11.78 3.44 21.42
C CYS A 206 -11.29 4.63 22.27
N PHE A 207 -10.06 4.57 22.79
CA PHE A 207 -9.55 5.66 23.63
C PHE A 207 -9.40 6.99 22.85
N LEU A 208 -9.38 6.93 21.52
CA LEU A 208 -9.34 8.13 20.68
C LEU A 208 -10.67 8.91 20.68
N LEU A 209 -11.78 8.27 21.06
CA LEU A 209 -13.09 8.89 21.24
C LEU A 209 -13.30 9.49 22.64
N ASP A 210 -12.34 9.31 23.55
CA ASP A 210 -12.35 9.90 24.91
C ASP A 210 -11.58 11.23 24.96
N TYR A 211 -11.19 11.78 23.80
CA TYR A 211 -10.39 12.99 23.63
C TYR A 211 -11.20 14.23 23.21
#